data_AF-A0A7C4IF64-F1
#
_entry.id   AF-A0A7C4IF64-F1
#
_cell.length_a   1.000
_cell.length_b   1.000
_cell.length_c   1.000
_cell.angle_alpha   90.00
_cell.angle_beta   90.00
_cell.angle_gamma   90.00
#
_symmetry.space_group_name_H-M   'P 1'
#
loop_
_entity.id
_entity.type
_entity.pdbx_description
1 polymer ?
#
loop_
_entity_poly.entity_id
_entity_poly.type
_entity_poly.pdbx_seq_one_letter_code
_entity_poly.pdbx_strand_id
1 'polypeptide(L)'
;MRTIQLLSLMTAAAILGCRDTTPPPPRAPVPPAWNDSAVRRHDPPKPLPHQGADLSLKPYHDDPLLVDAPPETTAYLDAYARVGRPRITVFVNRTLEGRLITAVAAPAANTRPAAAVPADNTDPYLAVGDYDEVSAKAIDYVMMENILADWLSANNRVELIAPMMVRRKLTDEQVRDLQSGRQRTLADIAQDMEVDVLVQVQARPTRQTSQGLEIRVIAEAINVRGGQSIARAAVDVPPPLEKTRLNAYTRFLARKLMDGMTGSWQAMVAATPAGAVPPAPAPPPAVPPATRPY
;
A
#
# COMPACT_ATOMS: atom_id res chain seq x y z
N MET A 1 57.58 11.70 -3.96
CA MET A 1 57.37 11.79 -5.43
C MET A 1 55.86 11.86 -5.65
N ARG A 2 55.31 13.04 -5.97
CA ARG A 2 54.85 13.46 -7.31
C ARG A 2 53.66 12.61 -7.79
N THR A 3 52.46 13.08 -8.14
CA THR A 3 52.00 14.41 -8.58
C THR A 3 50.47 14.40 -8.83
N ILE A 4 49.79 15.50 -8.48
CA ILE A 4 48.90 16.35 -9.31
C ILE A 4 47.49 15.86 -9.72
N GLN A 5 46.54 16.70 -9.30
CA GLN A 5 45.19 17.02 -9.81
C GLN A 5 44.95 16.80 -11.31
N LEU A 6 43.75 16.35 -11.67
CA LEU A 6 43.12 16.80 -12.91
C LEU A 6 41.61 16.96 -12.72
N LEU A 7 41.27 18.24 -12.50
CA LEU A 7 39.99 18.89 -12.66
C LEU A 7 39.81 19.16 -14.17
N SER A 8 38.74 18.66 -14.80
CA SER A 8 38.24 19.17 -16.09
C SER A 8 36.82 18.66 -16.32
N LEU A 9 35.80 19.49 -16.10
CA LEU A 9 35.09 20.28 -17.12
C LEU A 9 34.25 19.43 -18.09
N MET A 10 32.96 19.23 -17.78
CA MET A 10 31.93 18.84 -18.75
C MET A 10 30.64 19.63 -18.45
N THR A 11 30.73 20.90 -18.84
CA THR A 11 29.86 21.57 -19.82
C THR A 11 28.35 21.35 -19.77
N ALA A 12 27.68 22.45 -19.42
CA ALA A 12 26.26 22.71 -19.48
C ALA A 12 25.70 22.71 -20.92
N ALA A 13 24.61 21.97 -21.16
CA ALA A 13 23.71 22.20 -22.28
C ALA A 13 22.39 21.41 -22.10
N ALA A 14 21.39 22.00 -21.42
CA ALA A 14 19.96 21.66 -21.59
C ALA A 14 19.06 22.60 -20.76
N ILE A 15 18.87 23.85 -21.22
CA ILE A 15 17.81 24.73 -20.69
C ILE A 15 17.09 25.40 -21.84
N LEU A 16 16.30 24.61 -22.58
CA LEU A 16 15.27 25.11 -23.50
C LEU A 16 13.98 24.31 -23.22
N GLY A 17 13.36 24.60 -22.07
CA GLY A 17 12.01 24.13 -21.77
C GLY A 17 11.00 25.02 -22.47
N CYS A 18 10.07 24.41 -23.23
CA CYS A 18 8.96 25.09 -23.86
C CYS A 18 8.12 25.80 -22.80
N ARG A 19 8.12 27.13 -22.82
CA ARG A 19 7.29 27.96 -21.95
C ARG A 19 5.88 28.02 -22.55
N ASP A 20 4.93 27.36 -21.91
CA ASP A 20 3.52 27.48 -22.25
C ASP A 20 3.04 28.90 -21.93
N THR A 21 2.74 29.68 -22.97
CA THR A 21 2.25 31.06 -22.90
C THR A 21 0.76 31.15 -23.19
N THR A 22 0.03 30.05 -23.06
CA THR A 22 -1.42 30.05 -23.29
C THR A 22 -2.10 31.00 -22.28
N PRO A 23 -2.81 32.05 -22.73
CA PRO A 23 -3.48 32.98 -21.84
C PRO A 23 -4.57 32.25 -21.03
N PRO A 24 -4.80 32.63 -19.76
CA PRO A 24 -5.81 31.99 -18.94
C PRO A 24 -7.19 32.13 -19.59
N PRO A 25 -8.06 31.11 -19.48
CA PRO A 25 -9.40 31.17 -20.03
C PRO A 25 -10.16 32.37 -19.45
N PRO A 26 -10.94 33.08 -20.29
CA PRO A 26 -11.74 34.21 -19.82
C PRO A 26 -12.70 33.75 -18.72
N ARG A 27 -12.80 34.52 -17.64
CA ARG A 27 -13.71 34.21 -16.53
C ARG A 27 -15.14 34.22 -17.05
N ALA A 28 -15.89 33.18 -16.71
CA ALA A 28 -17.33 33.18 -16.93
C ALA A 28 -17.94 34.35 -16.12
N PRO A 29 -18.87 35.11 -16.70
CA PRO A 29 -19.57 36.17 -15.98
C PRO A 29 -20.31 35.55 -14.79
N VAL A 30 -19.99 36.02 -13.59
CA VAL A 30 -20.74 35.69 -12.38
C VAL A 30 -22.16 36.24 -12.58
N PRO A 31 -23.21 35.43 -12.42
CA PRO A 31 -24.58 35.91 -12.49
C PRO A 31 -24.73 37.11 -11.54
N PRO A 32 -25.39 38.21 -11.97
CA PRO A 32 -25.61 39.35 -11.12
C PRO A 32 -26.29 38.91 -9.83
N ALA A 33 -25.84 39.44 -8.69
CA ALA A 33 -26.47 39.25 -7.39
C ALA A 33 -27.94 39.63 -7.51
N TRP A 34 -28.80 38.62 -7.61
CA TRP A 34 -30.23 38.84 -7.76
C TRP A 34 -30.72 39.54 -6.50
N ASN A 35 -31.37 40.68 -6.68
CA ASN A 35 -31.94 41.52 -5.64
C ASN A 35 -32.58 40.69 -4.51
N ASP A 36 -32.04 40.84 -3.30
CA ASP A 36 -32.44 40.18 -2.06
C ASP A 36 -33.80 40.69 -1.50
N SER A 37 -34.63 41.27 -2.37
CA SER A 37 -35.97 41.79 -2.06
C SER A 37 -37.09 40.94 -2.66
N ALA A 38 -36.76 39.78 -3.21
CA ALA A 38 -37.76 38.75 -3.48
C ALA A 38 -38.34 38.27 -2.14
N VAL A 39 -39.54 38.76 -1.83
CA VAL A 39 -40.45 38.22 -0.81
C VAL A 39 -40.25 36.71 -0.77
N ARG A 40 -39.68 36.20 0.33
CA ARG A 40 -39.53 34.77 0.59
C ARG A 40 -40.94 34.17 0.61
N ARG A 41 -41.47 33.82 -0.56
CA ARG A 41 -42.64 32.97 -0.67
C ARG A 41 -42.24 31.70 0.08
N HIS A 42 -42.88 31.47 1.22
CA HIS A 42 -42.72 30.22 1.94
C HIS A 42 -42.95 29.10 0.95
N ASP A 43 -41.88 28.35 0.68
CA ASP A 43 -42.01 27.08 -0.02
C ASP A 43 -43.04 26.28 0.78
N PRO A 44 -44.11 25.78 0.13
CA PRO A 44 -45.09 24.97 0.83
C PRO A 44 -44.35 23.83 1.52
N PRO A 45 -44.71 23.51 2.79
CA PRO A 45 -44.01 22.50 3.55
C PRO A 45 -43.95 21.22 2.72
N LYS A 46 -42.71 20.79 2.40
CA LYS A 46 -42.48 19.59 1.62
C LYS A 46 -43.29 18.46 2.25
N PRO A 47 -44.23 17.84 1.52
CA PRO A 47 -45.09 16.82 2.10
C PRO A 47 -44.19 15.74 2.70
N LEU A 48 -44.47 15.37 3.95
CA LEU A 48 -43.78 14.29 4.62
C LEU A 48 -43.87 13.06 3.71
N PRO A 49 -42.75 12.35 3.45
CA PRO A 49 -42.78 11.14 2.63
C PRO A 49 -43.83 10.20 3.22
N HIS A 50 -44.75 9.74 2.36
CA HIS A 50 -45.80 8.82 2.76
C HIS A 50 -45.18 7.64 3.51
N GLN A 51 -45.58 7.41 4.76
CA GLN A 51 -45.10 6.33 5.64
C GLN A 51 -45.54 4.92 5.17
N GLY A 52 -45.92 4.77 3.90
CA GLY A 52 -46.29 3.51 3.26
C GLY A 52 -45.28 3.02 2.24
N ALA A 53 -44.01 3.46 2.33
CA ALA A 53 -42.94 2.85 1.55
C ALA A 53 -42.71 1.43 2.09
N ASP A 54 -43.38 0.49 1.42
CA ASP A 54 -43.07 -0.93 1.37
C ASP A 54 -41.57 -1.17 1.68
N LEU A 55 -41.29 -1.71 2.87
CA LEU A 55 -39.99 -2.27 3.25
C LEU A 55 -39.77 -3.60 2.53
N SER A 56 -40.23 -3.72 1.28
CA SER A 56 -39.69 -4.66 0.33
C SER A 56 -38.22 -4.28 0.20
N LEU A 57 -37.39 -4.95 1.01
CA LEU A 57 -35.95 -4.96 0.94
C LEU A 57 -35.61 -4.95 -0.53
N LYS A 58 -35.19 -3.79 -1.06
CA LYS A 58 -34.56 -3.75 -2.38
C LYS A 58 -33.49 -4.85 -2.29
N PRO A 59 -33.58 -5.92 -3.10
CA PRO A 59 -32.55 -6.94 -3.12
C PRO A 59 -31.25 -6.18 -3.27
N TYR A 60 -30.26 -6.50 -2.45
CA TYR A 60 -28.94 -5.92 -2.59
C TYR A 60 -28.54 -6.06 -4.06
N HIS A 61 -28.64 -4.96 -4.83
CA HIS A 61 -27.95 -4.78 -6.09
C HIS A 61 -26.51 -4.42 -5.74
N ASP A 62 -25.92 -5.20 -4.85
CA ASP A 62 -24.49 -5.43 -4.94
C ASP A 62 -24.37 -6.18 -6.26
N ASP A 63 -23.87 -5.51 -7.31
CA ASP A 63 -23.32 -6.21 -8.45
C ASP A 63 -22.59 -7.42 -7.88
N PRO A 64 -22.95 -8.66 -8.26
CA PRO A 64 -22.36 -9.83 -7.65
C PRO A 64 -20.87 -9.56 -7.63
N LEU A 65 -20.30 -9.48 -6.43
CA LEU A 65 -18.89 -9.74 -6.24
C LEU A 65 -18.75 -11.17 -6.72
N LEU A 66 -18.71 -11.38 -8.04
CA LEU A 66 -18.18 -12.58 -8.61
C LEU A 66 -16.80 -12.59 -8.01
N VAL A 67 -16.68 -13.43 -6.99
CA VAL A 67 -15.43 -13.95 -6.50
C VAL A 67 -14.95 -14.83 -7.64
N ASP A 68 -14.61 -14.18 -8.76
CA ASP A 68 -13.84 -14.77 -9.82
C ASP A 68 -12.51 -15.00 -9.14
N ALA A 69 -12.37 -16.21 -8.61
CA ALA A 69 -11.11 -16.71 -8.12
C ALA A 69 -10.11 -16.38 -9.22
N PRO A 70 -9.03 -15.64 -8.90
CA PRO A 70 -8.06 -15.26 -9.91
C PRO A 70 -7.60 -16.52 -10.64
N PRO A 71 -7.34 -16.47 -11.96
CA PRO A 71 -6.86 -17.64 -12.69
C PRO A 71 -5.58 -18.22 -12.08
N GLU A 72 -4.82 -17.39 -11.35
CA GLU A 72 -3.60 -17.78 -10.64
C GLU A 72 -3.86 -18.62 -9.35
N THR A 73 -5.11 -18.67 -8.84
CA THR A 73 -5.45 -19.31 -7.55
C THR A 73 -5.04 -20.77 -7.49
N THR A 74 -5.32 -21.54 -8.53
CA THR A 74 -5.03 -22.98 -8.55
C THR A 74 -3.53 -23.24 -8.46
N ALA A 75 -2.73 -22.55 -9.28
CA ALA A 75 -1.27 -22.67 -9.26
C ALA A 75 -0.68 -22.23 -7.92
N TYR A 76 -1.24 -21.16 -7.34
CA TYR A 76 -0.85 -20.65 -6.03
C TYR A 76 -1.11 -21.66 -4.91
N LEU A 77 -2.30 -22.27 -4.87
CA LEU A 77 -2.65 -23.28 -3.88
C LEU A 77 -1.82 -24.56 -4.01
N ASP A 78 -1.55 -24.99 -5.25
CA ASP A 78 -0.71 -26.17 -5.51
C ASP A 78 0.74 -25.93 -5.08
N ALA A 79 1.28 -24.72 -5.31
CA ALA A 79 2.61 -24.34 -4.84
C ALA A 79 2.64 -24.21 -3.30
N TYR A 80 1.64 -23.56 -2.71
CA TYR A 80 1.46 -23.41 -1.27
C TYR A 80 1.45 -24.76 -0.54
N ALA A 81 0.70 -25.74 -1.05
CA ALA A 81 0.65 -27.09 -0.50
C ALA A 81 2.01 -27.80 -0.58
N ARG A 82 2.74 -27.65 -1.71
CA ARG A 82 4.05 -28.29 -1.92
C ARG A 82 5.14 -27.77 -0.98
N VAL A 83 5.08 -26.51 -0.57
CA VAL A 83 6.03 -25.94 0.40
C VAL A 83 5.61 -26.13 1.86
N GLY A 84 4.58 -26.95 2.13
CA GLY A 84 4.18 -27.31 3.49
C GLY A 84 3.17 -26.37 4.13
N ARG A 85 2.42 -25.59 3.35
CA ARG A 85 1.35 -24.69 3.81
C ARG A 85 1.85 -23.65 4.84
N PRO A 86 2.81 -22.77 4.46
CA PRO A 86 3.34 -21.75 5.35
C PRO A 86 2.25 -20.84 5.95
N ARG A 87 2.46 -20.35 7.17
CA ARG A 87 1.56 -19.38 7.80
C ARG A 87 1.88 -17.99 7.30
N ILE A 88 0.89 -17.33 6.69
CA ILE A 88 1.06 -16.01 6.08
C ILE A 88 0.47 -14.94 6.99
N THR A 89 1.09 -13.75 7.01
CA THR A 89 0.47 -12.56 7.58
C THR A 89 0.66 -11.34 6.70
N VAL A 90 -0.28 -10.41 6.74
CA VAL A 90 -0.24 -9.14 5.99
C VAL A 90 -0.07 -7.99 6.96
N PHE A 91 0.89 -7.12 6.69
CA PHE A 91 1.14 -5.89 7.43
C PHE A 91 1.21 -4.70 6.49
N VAL A 92 0.24 -3.80 6.59
CA VAL A 92 0.25 -2.53 5.85
C VAL A 92 0.85 -1.42 6.72
N ASN A 93 1.93 -0.80 6.22
CA ASN A 93 2.48 0.39 6.83
C ASN A 93 1.50 1.56 6.66
N ARG A 94 0.98 2.06 7.78
CA ARG A 94 0.01 3.17 7.85
C ARG A 94 0.66 4.52 8.13
N THR A 95 1.98 4.57 8.37
CA THR A 95 2.66 5.84 8.59
C THR A 95 3.08 6.44 7.25
N LEU A 96 2.62 7.67 7.01
CA LEU A 96 3.13 8.53 5.95
C LEU A 96 4.52 9.09 6.29
N GLU A 97 5.14 8.64 7.39
CA GLU A 97 6.40 9.12 7.97
C GLU A 97 7.64 8.78 7.13
N GLY A 98 7.48 8.16 5.97
CA GLY A 98 8.53 8.11 4.96
C GLY A 98 8.79 9.51 4.46
N ARG A 99 9.61 10.28 5.20
CA ARG A 99 10.14 11.63 4.92
C ARG A 99 9.66 12.08 3.56
N LEU A 100 8.49 12.73 3.51
CA LEU A 100 8.01 13.38 2.29
C LEU A 100 9.21 14.17 1.83
N ILE A 101 9.83 13.74 0.73
CA ILE A 101 10.88 14.52 0.13
C ILE A 101 10.10 15.77 -0.26
N THR A 102 10.21 16.83 0.55
CA THR A 102 9.87 18.17 0.13
C THR A 102 10.69 18.31 -1.13
N ALA A 103 10.06 18.10 -2.29
CA ALA A 103 10.71 18.29 -3.57
C ALA A 103 11.29 19.68 -3.43
N VAL A 104 12.64 19.75 -3.42
CA VAL A 104 13.42 20.96 -3.21
C VAL A 104 12.60 22.08 -3.81
N ALA A 105 12.03 22.93 -2.95
CA ALA A 105 11.16 24.01 -3.40
C ALA A 105 11.92 24.64 -4.55
N ALA A 106 11.37 24.56 -5.76
CA ALA A 106 12.06 25.05 -6.95
C ALA A 106 12.60 26.42 -6.55
N PRO A 107 13.93 26.64 -6.65
CA PRO A 107 14.56 27.79 -6.02
C PRO A 107 13.75 29.01 -6.42
N ALA A 108 13.25 29.74 -5.42
CA ALA A 108 12.42 30.92 -5.60
C ALA A 108 13.25 31.97 -6.34
N ALA A 109 13.36 31.81 -7.65
CA ALA A 109 13.99 32.72 -8.54
C ALA A 109 12.99 33.86 -8.74
N ASN A 110 13.22 34.94 -8.00
CA ASN A 110 12.64 36.26 -8.19
C ASN A 110 11.20 36.44 -7.69
N THR A 111 10.99 36.33 -6.38
CA THR A 111 9.84 36.99 -5.74
C THR A 111 10.05 38.50 -5.76
N ARG A 112 9.51 39.16 -6.80
CA ARG A 112 9.30 40.61 -6.82
C ARG A 112 8.33 40.94 -5.67
N PRO A 113 8.54 42.01 -4.88
CA PRO A 113 7.61 42.39 -3.82
C PRO A 113 6.23 42.62 -4.43
N ALA A 114 5.27 41.76 -4.07
CA ALA A 114 3.90 41.84 -4.53
C ALA A 114 3.22 43.03 -3.88
N ALA A 115 2.62 43.88 -4.71
CA ALA A 115 1.68 44.89 -4.28
C ALA A 115 0.53 44.21 -3.50
N ALA A 116 0.09 44.88 -2.43
CA ALA A 116 -0.96 44.42 -1.53
C ALA A 116 -2.21 43.97 -2.28
N VAL A 117 -2.49 42.67 -2.26
CA VAL A 117 -3.77 42.11 -2.68
C VAL A 117 -4.73 42.20 -1.48
N PRO A 118 -5.91 42.82 -1.62
CA PRO A 118 -6.86 42.96 -0.54
C PRO A 118 -7.40 41.59 -0.09
N ALA A 119 -7.38 41.39 1.22
CA ALA A 119 -7.79 40.19 1.91
C ALA A 119 -9.32 40.11 1.98
N ASP A 120 -9.93 39.32 1.10
CA ASP A 120 -11.31 38.84 1.32
C ASP A 120 -11.59 37.55 0.54
N ASN A 121 -10.85 36.49 0.84
CA ASN A 121 -11.26 35.13 0.51
C ASN A 121 -10.58 34.15 1.48
N THR A 122 -11.27 33.82 2.57
CA THR A 122 -10.81 32.92 3.65
C THR A 122 -10.98 31.43 3.30
N ASP A 123 -10.86 31.06 2.03
CA ASP A 123 -10.59 29.67 1.69
C ASP A 123 -9.08 29.48 1.73
N PRO A 124 -8.54 28.74 2.71
CA PRO A 124 -7.11 28.48 2.78
C PRO A 124 -6.75 27.61 1.58
N TYR A 125 -6.29 28.25 0.50
CA TYR A 125 -5.61 27.57 -0.59
C TYR A 125 -4.38 26.88 0.01
N LEU A 126 -4.49 25.58 0.23
CA LEU A 126 -3.39 24.74 0.67
C LEU A 126 -2.23 24.86 -0.33
N ALA A 127 -0.99 24.93 0.13
CA ALA A 127 0.16 25.03 -0.77
C ALA A 127 0.31 23.75 -1.61
N VAL A 128 0.95 23.84 -2.78
CA VAL A 128 1.28 22.65 -3.60
C VAL A 128 2.22 21.74 -2.81
N GLY A 129 1.67 20.65 -2.24
CA GLY A 129 2.33 19.78 -1.25
C GLY A 129 1.44 19.48 -0.03
N ASP A 130 0.65 20.46 0.42
CA ASP A 130 -0.30 20.27 1.55
C ASP A 130 -1.53 19.47 1.10
N TYR A 131 -1.97 19.63 -0.16
CA TYR A 131 -2.99 18.77 -0.77
C TYR A 131 -2.56 17.30 -0.81
N ASP A 132 -1.25 17.04 -0.94
CA ASP A 132 -0.70 15.69 -1.05
C ASP A 132 -0.85 14.95 0.29
N GLU A 133 -0.63 15.63 1.43
CA GLU A 133 -0.80 15.05 2.76
C GLU A 133 -2.26 14.77 3.11
N VAL A 134 -3.16 15.71 2.83
CA VAL A 134 -4.59 15.54 3.12
C VAL A 134 -5.18 14.41 2.28
N SER A 135 -4.80 14.33 1.01
CA SER A 135 -5.23 13.25 0.11
C SER A 135 -4.61 11.90 0.50
N ALA A 136 -3.34 11.88 0.93
CA ALA A 136 -2.70 10.66 1.39
C ALA A 136 -3.25 10.15 2.74
N LYS A 137 -3.69 11.05 3.63
CA LYS A 137 -4.43 10.68 4.86
C LYS A 137 -5.80 10.05 4.56
N ALA A 138 -6.36 10.31 3.37
CA ALA A 138 -7.62 9.71 2.95
C ALA A 138 -7.49 8.25 2.48
N ILE A 139 -6.27 7.69 2.37
CA ILE A 139 -6.09 6.29 2.02
C ILE A 139 -6.65 5.41 3.13
N ASP A 140 -7.62 4.57 2.77
CA ASP A 140 -8.12 3.53 3.66
C ASP A 140 -7.15 2.34 3.70
N TYR A 141 -6.10 2.48 4.50
CA TYR A 141 -5.11 1.42 4.73
C TYR A 141 -5.70 0.16 5.34
N VAL A 142 -6.77 0.30 6.14
CA VAL A 142 -7.48 -0.84 6.74
C VAL A 142 -8.16 -1.65 5.65
N MET A 143 -8.83 -0.97 4.70
CA MET A 143 -9.43 -1.61 3.56
C MET A 143 -8.39 -2.32 2.70
N MET A 144 -7.26 -1.66 2.38
CA MET A 144 -6.19 -2.31 1.61
C MET A 144 -5.66 -3.57 2.30
N GLU A 145 -5.44 -3.50 3.62
CA GLU A 145 -4.99 -4.64 4.43
C GLU A 145 -6.00 -5.80 4.39
N ASN A 146 -7.29 -5.50 4.53
CA ASN A 146 -8.36 -6.50 4.51
C ASN A 146 -8.56 -7.12 3.12
N ILE A 147 -8.55 -6.31 2.06
CA ILE A 147 -8.67 -6.83 0.68
C ILE A 147 -7.47 -7.70 0.36
N LEU A 148 -6.25 -7.26 0.69
CA LEU A 148 -5.06 -8.05 0.41
C LEU A 148 -5.08 -9.39 1.16
N ALA A 149 -5.47 -9.39 2.44
CA ALA A 149 -5.64 -10.60 3.22
C ALA A 149 -6.71 -11.54 2.63
N ASP A 150 -7.87 -11.01 2.23
CA ASP A 150 -8.94 -11.79 1.61
C ASP A 150 -8.48 -12.50 0.34
N TRP A 151 -7.81 -11.79 -0.56
CA TRP A 151 -7.29 -12.36 -1.80
C TRP A 151 -6.19 -13.40 -1.56
N LEU A 152 -5.25 -13.12 -0.65
CA LEU A 152 -4.19 -14.07 -0.29
C LEU A 152 -4.72 -15.30 0.44
N SER A 153 -5.91 -15.22 1.06
CA SER A 153 -6.56 -16.38 1.68
C SER A 153 -7.01 -17.43 0.67
N ALA A 154 -7.15 -17.03 -0.60
CA ALA A 154 -7.61 -17.88 -1.68
C ALA A 154 -8.90 -18.63 -1.29
N ASN A 155 -9.90 -17.89 -0.81
CA ASN A 155 -11.15 -18.41 -0.24
C ASN A 155 -10.93 -19.28 1.00
N ASN A 156 -10.16 -18.79 1.98
CA ASN A 156 -9.82 -19.48 3.24
C ASN A 156 -9.08 -20.82 3.08
N ARG A 157 -8.39 -21.04 1.95
CA ARG A 157 -7.58 -22.25 1.70
C ARG A 157 -6.11 -22.07 2.11
N VAL A 158 -5.67 -20.83 2.30
CA VAL A 158 -4.36 -20.46 2.85
C VAL A 158 -4.51 -20.05 4.30
N GLU A 159 -3.60 -20.53 5.15
CA GLU A 159 -3.57 -20.14 6.56
C GLU A 159 -3.02 -18.72 6.69
N LEU A 160 -3.92 -17.79 7.01
CA LEU A 160 -3.61 -16.39 7.26
C LEU A 160 -3.86 -16.04 8.72
N ILE A 161 -2.88 -15.38 9.32
CA ILE A 161 -3.07 -14.73 10.60
C ILE A 161 -3.78 -13.40 10.37
N ALA A 162 -4.90 -13.20 11.06
CA ALA A 162 -5.70 -11.99 10.90
C ALA A 162 -4.86 -10.73 11.20
N PRO A 163 -4.90 -9.68 10.36
CA PRO A 163 -4.10 -8.47 10.56
C PRO A 163 -4.33 -7.78 11.93
N MET A 164 -5.56 -7.88 12.46
CA MET A 164 -5.90 -7.38 13.79
C MET A 164 -5.21 -8.13 14.94
N MET A 165 -4.81 -9.39 14.73
CA MET A 165 -4.04 -10.15 15.72
C MET A 165 -2.58 -9.73 15.71
N VAL A 166 -2.02 -9.47 14.52
CA VAL A 166 -0.67 -8.92 14.35
C VAL A 166 -0.54 -7.62 15.14
N ARG A 167 -1.41 -6.65 14.86
CA ARG A 167 -1.33 -5.33 15.50
C ARG A 167 -1.52 -5.36 17.01
N ARG A 168 -2.26 -6.33 17.55
CA ARG A 168 -2.44 -6.50 19.00
C ARG A 168 -1.23 -7.12 19.69
N LYS A 169 -0.46 -7.93 18.97
CA LYS A 169 0.77 -8.55 19.48
C LYS A 169 1.99 -7.63 19.38
N LEU A 170 2.00 -6.73 18.40
CA LEU A 170 3.12 -5.81 18.20
C LEU A 170 3.11 -4.66 19.21
N THR A 171 4.28 -4.35 19.77
CA THR A 171 4.49 -3.11 20.52
C THR A 171 4.61 -1.91 19.57
N ASP A 172 4.37 -0.69 20.05
CA ASP A 172 4.54 0.53 19.26
C ASP A 172 5.97 0.71 18.73
N GLU A 173 6.97 0.18 19.44
CA GLU A 173 8.35 0.13 18.98
C GLU A 173 8.52 -0.87 17.83
N GLN A 174 8.01 -2.10 17.96
CA GLN A 174 8.04 -3.09 16.88
C GLN A 174 7.29 -2.60 15.63
N VAL A 175 6.17 -1.90 15.80
CA VAL A 175 5.45 -1.26 14.69
C VAL A 175 6.35 -0.24 14.00
N ARG A 176 6.98 0.68 14.73
CA ARG A 176 7.91 1.66 14.14
C ARG A 176 9.10 0.99 13.46
N ASP A 177 9.62 -0.08 14.03
CA ASP A 177 10.73 -0.83 13.46
C ASP A 177 10.36 -1.50 12.14
N LEU A 178 9.21 -2.17 12.08
CA LEU A 178 8.64 -2.71 10.85
C LEU A 178 8.47 -1.63 9.79
N GLN A 179 7.95 -0.47 10.19
CA GLN A 179 7.74 0.66 9.29
C GLN A 179 9.05 1.20 8.73
N SER A 180 10.12 1.20 9.55
CA SER A 180 11.47 1.56 9.13
C SER A 180 12.19 0.48 8.30
N GLY A 181 11.61 -0.71 8.17
CA GLY A 181 12.21 -1.84 7.44
C GLY A 181 13.36 -2.51 8.18
N ARG A 182 13.40 -2.43 9.52
CA ARG A 182 14.43 -3.10 10.33
C ARG A 182 14.21 -4.61 10.31
N GLN A 183 15.14 -5.34 9.68
CA GLN A 183 15.04 -6.80 9.51
C GLN A 183 15.08 -7.59 10.81
N ARG A 184 15.74 -7.09 11.87
CA ARG A 184 15.84 -7.83 13.15
C ARG A 184 14.46 -8.07 13.76
N THR A 185 13.60 -7.06 13.74
CA THR A 185 12.24 -7.12 14.26
C THR A 185 11.37 -8.13 13.51
N LEU A 186 11.68 -8.42 12.24
CA LEU A 186 10.95 -9.43 11.46
C LEU A 186 11.09 -10.83 12.05
N ALA A 187 12.29 -11.19 12.49
CA ALA A 187 12.56 -12.50 13.06
C ALA A 187 11.83 -12.69 14.40
N ASP A 188 11.84 -11.67 15.25
CA ASP A 188 11.16 -11.69 16.55
C ASP A 188 9.64 -11.83 16.36
N ILE A 189 9.07 -11.06 15.43
CA ILE A 189 7.63 -11.12 15.12
C ILE A 189 7.26 -12.49 14.56
N ALA A 190 8.10 -13.04 13.68
CA ALA A 190 7.86 -14.35 13.13
C ALA A 190 7.87 -15.44 14.19
N GLN A 191 8.76 -15.35 15.17
CA GLN A 191 8.83 -16.27 16.29
C GLN A 191 7.60 -16.13 17.20
N ASP A 192 7.22 -14.92 17.60
CA ASP A 192 6.09 -14.65 18.50
C ASP A 192 4.72 -14.99 17.90
N MET A 193 4.63 -14.95 16.57
CA MET A 193 3.40 -15.18 15.83
C MET A 193 3.37 -16.52 15.09
N GLU A 194 4.49 -17.26 15.11
CA GLU A 194 4.70 -18.49 14.33
C GLU A 194 4.33 -18.28 12.86
N VAL A 195 4.76 -17.15 12.30
CA VAL A 195 4.59 -16.80 10.88
C VAL A 195 5.75 -17.41 10.09
N ASP A 196 5.48 -17.87 8.86
CA ASP A 196 6.52 -18.27 7.91
C ASP A 196 6.74 -17.24 6.79
N VAL A 197 5.69 -16.50 6.42
CA VAL A 197 5.73 -15.47 5.39
C VAL A 197 5.09 -14.17 5.87
N LEU A 198 5.85 -13.08 5.84
CA LEU A 198 5.33 -11.73 6.06
C LEU A 198 5.12 -11.03 4.72
N VAL A 199 3.91 -10.55 4.47
CA VAL A 199 3.61 -9.63 3.37
C VAL A 199 3.59 -8.21 3.91
N GLN A 200 4.65 -7.45 3.64
CA GLN A 200 4.77 -6.05 4.00
C GLN A 200 4.26 -5.16 2.86
N VAL A 201 3.40 -4.20 3.17
CA VAL A 201 2.90 -3.21 2.20
C VAL A 201 3.29 -1.81 2.63
N GLN A 202 3.78 -1.01 1.69
CA GLN A 202 4.12 0.40 1.90
C GLN A 202 3.46 1.24 0.81
N ALA A 203 2.75 2.30 1.20
CA ALA A 203 2.25 3.31 0.27
C ALA A 203 3.11 4.56 0.37
N ARG A 204 3.63 5.04 -0.75
CA ARG A 204 4.48 6.24 -0.83
C ARG A 204 3.91 7.20 -1.86
N PRO A 205 3.69 8.48 -1.50
CA PRO A 205 3.39 9.51 -2.49
C PRO A 205 4.54 9.59 -3.51
N THR A 206 4.19 9.71 -4.79
CA THR A 206 5.15 9.85 -5.90
C THR A 206 4.66 10.93 -6.87
N ARG A 207 5.60 11.70 -7.43
CA ARG A 207 5.35 12.71 -8.47
C ARG A 207 5.92 12.30 -9.83
N GLN A 208 6.25 11.01 -9.98
CA GLN A 208 6.98 10.51 -11.14
C GLN A 208 6.11 10.24 -12.38
N THR A 209 4.83 10.63 -12.37
CA THR A 209 3.93 10.36 -13.50
C THR A 209 3.52 11.65 -14.19
N SER A 210 3.17 11.53 -15.48
CA SER A 210 2.72 12.65 -16.30
C SER A 210 1.38 13.24 -15.82
N GLN A 211 0.64 12.52 -14.97
CA GLN A 211 -0.68 12.90 -14.47
C GLN A 211 -0.63 13.59 -13.10
N GLY A 212 0.55 13.75 -12.48
CA GLY A 212 0.73 14.49 -11.24
C GLY A 212 1.07 13.61 -10.04
N LEU A 213 0.45 13.91 -8.89
CA LEU A 213 0.67 13.15 -7.66
C LEU A 213 -0.05 11.79 -7.76
N GLU A 214 0.69 10.70 -7.64
CA GLU A 214 0.15 9.35 -7.49
C GLU A 214 0.64 8.72 -6.20
N ILE A 215 0.05 7.58 -5.84
CA ILE A 215 0.50 6.79 -4.71
C ILE A 215 1.10 5.50 -5.20
N ARG A 216 2.40 5.33 -4.97
CA ARG A 216 3.11 4.09 -5.22
C ARG A 216 2.89 3.12 -4.06
N VAL A 217 2.11 2.09 -4.29
CA VAL A 217 1.92 0.97 -3.36
C VAL A 217 2.91 -0.12 -3.72
N ILE A 218 3.78 -0.48 -2.78
CA ILE A 218 4.77 -1.55 -2.92
C ILE A 218 4.40 -2.63 -1.90
N ALA A 219 4.26 -3.87 -2.35
CA ALA A 219 4.14 -5.01 -1.48
C ALA A 219 5.28 -6.00 -1.70
N GLU A 220 5.73 -6.60 -0.61
CA GLU A 220 6.82 -7.55 -0.58
C GLU A 220 6.45 -8.72 0.33
N ALA A 221 6.54 -9.94 -0.20
CA ALA A 221 6.39 -11.18 0.56
C ALA A 221 7.78 -11.68 0.94
N ILE A 222 8.02 -11.88 2.24
CA ILE A 222 9.32 -12.18 2.81
C ILE A 222 9.21 -13.52 3.55
N ASN A 223 10.09 -14.48 3.21
CA ASN A 223 10.32 -15.67 4.03
C ASN A 223 11.06 -15.25 5.30
N VAL A 224 10.39 -15.34 6.43
CA VAL A 224 10.92 -14.79 7.69
C VAL A 224 12.06 -15.63 8.28
N ARG A 225 12.20 -16.90 7.89
CA ARG A 225 13.28 -17.77 8.40
C ARG A 225 14.67 -17.33 7.94
N GLY A 226 14.76 -16.69 6.77
CA GLY A 226 16.03 -16.24 6.22
C GLY A 226 16.01 -14.83 5.62
N GLY A 227 14.89 -14.11 5.77
CA GLY A 227 14.72 -12.75 5.27
C GLY A 227 14.69 -12.64 3.74
N GLN A 228 14.52 -13.73 3.01
CA GLN A 228 14.50 -13.71 1.55
C GLN A 228 13.17 -13.17 1.02
N SER A 229 13.24 -12.23 0.09
CA SER A 229 12.08 -11.79 -0.69
C SER A 229 11.65 -12.90 -1.64
N ILE A 230 10.43 -13.40 -1.49
CA ILE A 230 9.84 -14.47 -2.32
C ILE A 230 8.81 -13.92 -3.33
N ALA A 231 8.36 -12.68 -3.17
CA ALA A 231 7.58 -11.99 -4.19
C ALA A 231 7.64 -10.49 -3.95
N ARG A 232 7.57 -9.70 -5.03
CA ARG A 232 7.43 -8.25 -4.94
C ARG A 232 6.48 -7.77 -6.01
N ALA A 233 5.60 -6.86 -5.62
CA ALA A 233 4.68 -6.19 -6.52
C ALA A 233 4.68 -4.69 -6.22
N ALA A 234 4.51 -3.87 -7.25
CA ALA A 234 4.35 -2.44 -7.09
C ALA A 234 3.30 -1.93 -8.08
N VAL A 235 2.54 -0.94 -7.66
CA VAL A 235 1.55 -0.29 -8.50
C VAL A 235 1.39 1.18 -8.12
N ASP A 236 1.26 2.04 -9.12
CA ASP A 236 0.98 3.45 -8.93
C ASP A 236 -0.54 3.66 -9.05
N VAL A 237 -1.12 4.29 -8.03
CA VAL A 237 -2.56 4.53 -7.90
C VAL A 237 -2.84 6.01 -8.15
N PRO A 238 -3.52 6.37 -9.25
CA PRO A 238 -3.82 7.76 -9.55
C PRO A 238 -4.98 8.28 -8.70
N PRO A 239 -5.01 9.59 -8.39
CA PRO A 239 -6.13 10.24 -7.72
C PRO A 239 -7.36 10.35 -8.64
N PRO A 240 -8.60 10.34 -8.10
CA PRO A 240 -8.92 10.29 -6.67
C PRO A 240 -8.74 8.88 -6.08
N LEU A 241 -8.37 8.82 -4.80
CA LEU A 241 -8.10 7.58 -4.05
C LEU A 241 -9.39 6.94 -3.53
N GLU A 242 -10.36 6.78 -4.42
CA GLU A 242 -11.66 6.23 -4.09
C GLU A 242 -11.60 4.73 -3.83
N LYS A 243 -12.53 4.24 -3.01
CA LYS A 243 -12.67 2.84 -2.61
C LYS A 243 -12.60 1.88 -3.80
N THR A 244 -13.36 2.16 -4.87
CA THR A 244 -13.43 1.32 -6.07
C THR A 244 -12.07 1.20 -6.76
N ARG A 245 -11.34 2.31 -6.85
CA ARG A 245 -10.02 2.36 -7.46
C ARG A 245 -8.98 1.64 -6.61
N LEU A 246 -8.93 1.95 -5.31
CA LEU A 246 -8.05 1.28 -4.35
C LEU A 246 -8.29 -0.24 -4.35
N ASN A 247 -9.55 -0.68 -4.43
CA ASN A 247 -9.88 -2.10 -4.55
C ASN A 247 -9.30 -2.72 -5.82
N ALA A 248 -9.53 -2.11 -6.99
CA ALA A 248 -9.00 -2.62 -8.26
C ALA A 248 -7.46 -2.78 -8.24
N TYR A 249 -6.74 -1.78 -7.75
CA TYR A 249 -5.28 -1.83 -7.66
C TYR A 249 -4.76 -2.78 -6.57
N THR A 250 -5.46 -2.91 -5.45
CA THR A 250 -5.12 -3.90 -4.41
C THR A 250 -5.29 -5.33 -4.91
N ARG A 251 -6.34 -5.60 -5.71
CA ARG A 251 -6.53 -6.90 -6.38
C ARG A 251 -5.40 -7.21 -7.35
N PHE A 252 -5.00 -6.23 -8.17
CA PHE A 252 -3.85 -6.38 -9.06
C PHE A 252 -2.57 -6.72 -8.28
N LEU A 253 -2.32 -6.01 -7.17
CA LEU A 253 -1.18 -6.24 -6.29
C LEU A 253 -1.21 -7.65 -5.70
N ALA A 254 -2.36 -8.11 -5.21
CA ALA A 254 -2.55 -9.45 -4.67
C ALA A 254 -2.24 -10.53 -5.72
N ARG A 255 -2.79 -10.40 -6.94
CA ARG A 255 -2.53 -11.34 -8.04
C ARG A 255 -1.05 -11.43 -8.39
N LYS A 256 -0.36 -10.29 -8.45
CA LYS A 256 1.09 -10.25 -8.71
C LYS A 256 1.91 -10.88 -7.59
N LEU A 257 1.50 -10.72 -6.32
CA LEU A 257 2.15 -11.42 -5.21
C LEU A 257 1.92 -12.93 -5.27
N MET A 258 0.69 -13.38 -5.53
CA MET A 258 0.37 -14.81 -5.65
C MET A 258 1.20 -15.47 -6.76
N ASP A 259 1.27 -14.83 -7.93
CA ASP A 259 2.09 -15.29 -9.06
C ASP A 259 3.58 -15.35 -8.70
N GLY A 260 4.13 -14.29 -8.09
CA GLY A 260 5.52 -14.25 -7.65
C GLY A 260 5.85 -15.32 -6.60
N MET A 261 5.00 -15.47 -5.57
CA MET A 261 5.18 -16.50 -4.53
C MET A 261 5.12 -17.90 -5.13
N THR A 262 4.20 -18.13 -6.06
CA THR A 262 4.10 -19.40 -6.80
C THR A 262 5.41 -19.74 -7.49
N GLY A 263 5.98 -18.78 -8.24
CA GLY A 263 7.26 -18.96 -8.93
C GLY A 263 8.41 -19.25 -7.96
N SER A 264 8.53 -18.49 -6.88
CA SER A 264 9.59 -18.69 -5.88
C SER A 264 9.46 -20.03 -5.16
N TRP A 265 8.25 -20.44 -4.76
CA TRP A 265 8.03 -21.74 -4.13
C TRP A 265 8.34 -22.91 -5.06
N GLN A 266 7.97 -22.82 -6.34
CA GLN A 266 8.33 -23.83 -7.34
C GLN A 266 9.86 -23.93 -7.50
N ALA A 267 10.56 -22.80 -7.52
CA ALA A 267 12.02 -22.77 -7.59
C ALA A 267 12.68 -23.39 -6.34
N MET A 268 12.13 -23.15 -5.14
CA MET A 268 12.64 -23.74 -3.88
C MET A 268 12.48 -25.27 -3.86
N VAL A 269 11.35 -25.78 -4.33
CA VAL A 269 11.11 -27.22 -4.46
C VAL A 269 12.10 -27.83 -5.46
N ALA A 270 12.30 -27.18 -6.62
CA ALA A 270 13.24 -27.66 -7.64
C ALA A 270 14.71 -27.60 -7.19
N ALA A 271 15.08 -26.61 -6.35
CA ALA A 271 16.43 -26.47 -5.81
C ALA A 271 16.75 -27.49 -4.71
N THR A 272 15.76 -28.19 -4.16
CA THR A 272 15.99 -29.27 -3.18
C THR A 272 16.55 -30.47 -3.93
N PRO A 273 17.84 -30.84 -3.75
CA PRO A 273 18.46 -31.91 -4.52
C PRO A 273 17.69 -33.22 -4.29
N ALA A 274 17.26 -33.84 -5.40
CA ALA A 274 16.35 -35.01 -5.45
C ALA A 274 16.89 -36.31 -4.80
N GLY A 275 17.93 -36.22 -3.98
CA GLY A 275 18.57 -37.35 -3.32
C GLY A 275 19.17 -37.01 -1.95
N ALA A 276 18.85 -35.85 -1.36
CA ALA A 276 19.11 -35.65 0.06
C ALA A 276 18.13 -36.52 0.84
N VAL A 277 18.45 -37.82 0.94
CA VAL A 277 17.85 -38.72 1.92
C VAL A 277 17.92 -37.98 3.25
N PRO A 278 16.79 -37.73 3.93
CA PRO A 278 16.82 -37.13 5.25
C PRO A 278 17.88 -37.88 6.05
N PRO A 279 18.86 -37.20 6.68
CA PRO A 279 19.86 -37.90 7.48
C PRO A 279 19.10 -38.85 8.39
N ALA A 280 19.44 -40.14 8.31
CA ALA A 280 18.74 -41.17 9.07
C ALA A 280 18.62 -40.68 10.51
N PRO A 281 17.43 -40.75 11.13
CA PRO A 281 17.22 -40.23 12.48
C PRO A 281 18.36 -40.73 13.35
N ALA A 282 19.05 -39.80 14.01
CA ALA A 282 20.17 -40.14 14.87
C ALA A 282 19.72 -41.27 15.80
N PRO A 283 20.49 -42.36 15.94
CA PRO A 283 20.10 -43.46 16.79
C PRO A 283 19.77 -42.91 18.17
N PRO A 284 18.67 -43.38 18.81
CA PRO A 284 18.28 -42.89 20.12
C PRO A 284 19.50 -42.96 21.06
N PRO A 285 19.72 -41.93 21.91
CA PRO A 285 20.83 -41.93 22.84
C PRO A 285 20.80 -43.25 23.64
N ALA A 286 21.94 -43.94 23.68
CA ALA A 286 22.06 -45.21 24.37
C ALA A 286 21.56 -45.05 25.81
N VAL A 287 20.59 -45.88 26.20
CA VAL A 287 20.09 -45.90 27.57
C VAL A 287 21.27 -46.23 28.49
N PRO A 288 21.63 -45.36 29.45
CA PRO A 288 22.74 -45.65 30.36
C PRO A 288 22.43 -46.93 31.14
N PRO A 289 23.43 -47.80 31.37
CA PRO A 289 23.23 -49.06 32.08
C PRO A 289 22.66 -48.79 33.47
N ALA A 290 21.57 -49.49 33.81
CA ALA A 290 20.97 -49.42 35.12
C ALA A 290 21.99 -49.85 36.19
N THR A 291 22.34 -48.91 37.08
CA THR A 291 23.13 -49.20 38.27
C THR A 291 22.33 -50.14 39.17
N ARG A 292 22.80 -51.38 39.33
CA ARG A 292 22.25 -52.30 40.32
C ARG A 292 22.59 -51.78 41.72
N PRO A 293 21.61 -51.62 42.63
CA PRO A 293 21.90 -51.38 44.04
C PRO A 293 22.54 -52.62 44.66
N TYR A 294 23.57 -52.40 45.48
CA TYR A 294 24.25 -53.40 46.32
C TYR A 294 23.46 -53.70 47.59
#